data_AF-A0A3L7U450-F1
#
_entry.id   AF-A0A3L7U450-F1
#
_cell.length_a   1.000
_cell.length_b   1.000
_cell.length_c   1.000
_cell.angle_alpha   90.00
_cell.angle_beta   90.00
_cell.angle_gamma   90.00
#
_symmetry.space_group_name_H-M   'P 1'
#
loop_
_entity.id
_entity.type
_entity.pdbx_description
1 polymer ?
#
loop_
_entity_poly.entity_id
_entity_poly.type
_entity_poly.pdbx_seq_one_letter_code
_entity_poly.pdbx_strand_id
1 'polypeptide(L)'
;VNYTNSSSNTVARSLSQTYPWRLARFMDDPYGTLVSYIESDNADANSDVSGEWDGAPTHPSWMSAAFGAPGSALALQPAFAYNAYYMGGWYQSSNGVSAPAFADAGWSTADGSAVTGRLVCTRLANISRTSEVIVFASSALRAPGNYRTGMNPEDRIPGNSWIVPPMLGATAVWEPFMGSQQSITMAESEGGTASFMRQSGMTDSGVLQVNTVQGVPVRRHNLLIATVKADGSTESASVGALMDMRAWIDAADRADFSHADN
;
A
#
# COMPACT_ATOMS: atom_id res chain seq x y z
N VAL A 1 19.10 -3.41 -14.74
CA VAL A 1 18.02 -3.49 -15.73
C VAL A 1 17.81 -2.10 -16.29
N ASN A 2 17.90 -1.93 -17.60
CA ASN A 2 17.58 -0.68 -18.28
C ASN A 2 16.16 -0.84 -18.81
N TYR A 3 15.22 -0.03 -18.31
CA TYR A 3 13.83 -0.06 -18.77
C TYR A 3 13.68 0.88 -19.95
N THR A 4 13.03 0.43 -21.02
CA THR A 4 12.88 1.20 -22.27
C THR A 4 11.42 1.25 -22.71
N ASN A 5 10.97 2.38 -23.25
CA ASN A 5 9.63 2.50 -23.86
C ASN A 5 9.59 1.88 -25.28
N SER A 6 8.40 1.83 -25.89
CA SER A 6 8.22 1.39 -27.29
C SER A 6 9.00 2.22 -28.33
N SER A 7 9.45 3.42 -27.96
CA SER A 7 10.31 4.30 -28.75
C SER A 7 11.81 4.18 -28.40
N SER A 8 12.20 3.16 -27.62
CA SER A 8 13.58 2.89 -27.17
C SER A 8 14.23 3.93 -26.23
N ASN A 9 13.46 4.83 -25.63
CA ASN A 9 13.96 5.76 -24.61
C ASN A 9 14.19 5.05 -23.28
N THR A 10 15.37 5.22 -22.69
CA THR A 10 15.77 4.55 -21.43
C THR A 10 15.35 5.37 -20.21
N VAL A 11 14.72 4.73 -19.22
CA VAL A 11 14.38 5.34 -17.93
C VAL A 11 15.66 5.70 -17.15
N ALA A 12 15.69 6.90 -16.58
CA ALA A 12 16.83 7.36 -15.79
C ALA A 12 17.13 6.39 -14.62
N ARG A 13 18.41 6.08 -14.42
CA ARG A 13 18.84 5.11 -13.40
C ARG A 13 18.51 5.53 -11.97
N SER A 14 18.40 6.83 -11.70
CA SER A 14 17.96 7.36 -10.40
C SER A 14 16.50 6.96 -10.10
N LEU A 15 15.64 6.97 -11.11
CA LEU A 15 14.23 6.56 -11.01
C LEU A 15 14.08 5.05 -10.93
N SER A 16 14.98 4.27 -11.55
CA SER A 16 14.93 2.81 -11.45
C SER A 16 15.48 2.27 -10.12
N GLN A 17 16.06 3.13 -9.27
CA GLN A 17 16.70 2.73 -8.02
C GLN A 17 15.77 2.74 -6.81
N THR A 18 14.65 3.46 -6.76
CA THR A 18 13.87 3.62 -5.51
C THR A 18 12.58 2.80 -5.45
N TYR A 19 12.30 2.02 -6.50
CA TYR A 19 10.96 1.54 -6.82
C TYR A 19 10.89 0.01 -6.96
N PRO A 20 9.69 -0.58 -7.16
CA PRO A 20 9.50 -2.02 -7.38
C PRO A 20 10.54 -2.68 -8.30
N TRP A 21 11.11 -1.91 -9.22
CA TRP A 21 12.25 -2.23 -10.09
C TRP A 21 13.43 -2.95 -9.39
N ARG A 22 13.76 -2.63 -8.13
CA ARG A 22 14.82 -3.33 -7.39
C ARG A 22 14.48 -4.79 -7.08
N LEU A 23 13.18 -5.09 -7.03
CA LEU A 23 12.63 -6.38 -6.63
C LEU A 23 11.94 -7.13 -7.77
N ALA A 24 11.68 -6.46 -8.89
CA ALA A 24 11.20 -7.10 -10.12
C ALA A 24 12.11 -8.25 -10.58
N ARG A 25 13.42 -8.21 -10.26
CA ARG A 25 14.35 -9.32 -10.50
C ARG A 25 14.19 -10.53 -9.57
N PHE A 26 13.40 -10.40 -8.52
CA PHE A 26 13.08 -11.45 -7.55
C PHE A 26 11.65 -11.97 -7.73
N MET A 27 10.93 -11.50 -8.76
CA MET A 27 9.61 -12.00 -9.13
C MET A 27 9.68 -12.58 -10.54
N ASP A 28 9.16 -13.80 -10.72
CA ASP A 28 9.22 -14.57 -11.97
C ASP A 28 8.23 -14.05 -13.02
N ASP A 29 8.38 -12.79 -13.44
CA ASP A 29 7.61 -12.14 -14.52
C ASP A 29 6.19 -11.69 -14.09
N PRO A 30 5.98 -10.37 -13.87
CA PRO A 30 5.22 -9.64 -14.90
C PRO A 30 5.49 -8.13 -14.88
N TYR A 31 6.50 -7.66 -15.60
CA TYR A 31 6.74 -6.22 -15.74
C TYR A 31 5.49 -5.48 -16.23
N GLY A 32 4.72 -6.07 -17.16
CA GLY A 32 3.48 -5.45 -17.67
C GLY A 32 2.37 -5.30 -16.63
N THR A 33 2.24 -6.25 -15.69
CA THR A 33 1.13 -6.25 -14.72
C THR A 33 1.36 -5.28 -13.57
N LEU A 34 2.61 -5.12 -13.11
CA LEU A 34 2.94 -4.19 -12.02
C LEU A 34 2.87 -2.72 -12.44
N VAL A 35 3.05 -2.49 -13.73
CA VAL A 35 3.24 -1.18 -14.35
C VAL A 35 1.95 -0.70 -15.04
N SER A 36 0.95 -1.57 -15.21
CA SER A 36 -0.36 -1.22 -15.79
C SER A 36 -0.98 -0.04 -15.04
N TYR A 37 -0.88 1.14 -15.64
CA TYR A 37 -1.32 2.40 -15.08
C TYR A 37 -2.75 2.64 -15.54
N ILE A 38 -3.69 2.71 -14.59
CA ILE A 38 -5.11 3.06 -14.81
C ILE A 38 -5.78 2.12 -15.82
N GLU A 39 -6.74 1.30 -15.38
CA GLU A 39 -7.66 0.60 -16.30
C GLU A 39 -8.53 1.63 -17.06
N SER A 40 -7.94 2.22 -18.09
CA SER A 40 -8.61 2.91 -19.17
C SER A 40 -8.15 2.22 -20.44
N ASP A 41 -9.09 1.87 -21.29
CA ASP A 41 -8.85 1.10 -22.52
C ASP A 41 -7.87 1.79 -23.50
N ASN A 42 -7.42 3.02 -23.18
CA ASN A 42 -6.54 3.86 -23.99
C ASN A 42 -5.22 4.29 -23.30
N ALA A 43 -4.95 3.88 -22.05
CA ALA A 43 -3.68 4.21 -21.37
C ALA A 43 -2.59 3.21 -21.78
N ASP A 44 -1.68 3.62 -22.67
CA ASP A 44 -0.51 2.82 -23.02
C ASP A 44 0.62 3.11 -22.01
N ALA A 45 1.02 2.10 -21.24
CA ALA A 45 2.15 2.20 -20.31
C ALA A 45 3.44 2.74 -20.97
N ASN A 46 3.57 2.62 -22.30
CA ASN A 46 4.70 3.16 -23.04
C ASN A 46 4.80 4.69 -23.07
N SER A 47 3.68 5.43 -23.03
CA SER A 47 3.74 6.90 -23.01
C SER A 47 4.28 7.42 -21.68
N ASP A 48 3.94 6.72 -20.58
CA ASP A 48 4.29 7.11 -19.22
C ASP A 48 5.75 6.83 -18.86
N VAL A 49 6.40 5.91 -19.56
CA VAL A 49 7.86 5.67 -19.47
C VAL A 49 8.66 6.93 -19.88
N SER A 50 8.09 7.80 -20.70
CA SER A 50 8.65 9.13 -21.02
C SER A 50 7.94 10.28 -20.31
N GLY A 51 6.85 10.01 -19.59
CA GLY A 51 6.03 11.01 -18.92
C GLY A 51 6.73 11.63 -17.72
N GLU A 52 6.57 12.94 -17.59
CA GLU A 52 6.97 13.70 -16.40
C GLU A 52 5.82 13.72 -15.39
N TRP A 53 6.14 13.66 -14.11
CA TRP A 53 5.17 13.84 -13.04
C TRP A 53 5.30 15.21 -12.39
N ASP A 54 4.17 15.94 -12.35
CA ASP A 54 4.07 17.28 -11.77
C ASP A 54 3.83 17.28 -10.25
N GLY A 55 3.75 16.09 -9.63
CA GLY A 55 3.68 15.92 -8.18
C GLY A 55 2.27 15.84 -7.59
N ALA A 56 2.21 15.37 -6.34
CA ALA A 56 1.05 15.50 -5.46
C ALA A 56 1.31 16.62 -4.42
N PRO A 57 0.26 17.28 -3.88
CA PRO A 57 0.40 18.37 -2.91
C PRO A 57 1.20 18.01 -1.65
N THR A 58 1.25 16.72 -1.31
CA THR A 58 1.94 16.18 -0.14
C THR A 58 2.62 14.87 -0.50
N HIS A 59 3.94 14.83 -0.43
CA HIS A 59 4.78 13.66 -0.71
C HIS A 59 6.06 13.74 0.15
N PRO A 60 6.75 12.62 0.42
CA PRO A 60 8.04 12.66 1.11
C PRO A 60 9.08 13.49 0.33
N SER A 61 9.87 14.30 1.01
CA SER A 61 10.80 15.27 0.40
C SER A 61 11.84 14.67 -0.57
N TRP A 62 12.22 13.40 -0.36
CA TRP A 62 13.15 12.72 -1.27
C TRP A 62 12.55 12.48 -2.66
N MET A 63 11.22 12.38 -2.75
CA MET A 63 10.50 12.11 -4.00
C MET A 63 10.50 13.34 -4.90
N SER A 64 10.56 14.55 -4.32
CA SER A 64 10.62 15.82 -5.07
C SER A 64 11.81 15.86 -6.03
N ALA A 65 12.92 15.18 -5.71
CA ALA A 65 14.10 15.10 -6.57
C ALA A 65 13.87 14.32 -7.87
N ALA A 66 12.78 13.55 -7.95
CA ALA A 66 12.40 12.78 -9.14
C ALA A 66 11.38 13.52 -10.03
N PHE A 67 10.87 14.68 -9.62
CA PHE A 67 9.79 15.38 -10.35
C PHE A 67 10.33 16.02 -11.62
N GLY A 68 9.49 16.07 -12.66
CA GLY A 68 9.90 16.60 -13.97
C GLY A 68 10.98 15.77 -14.69
N ALA A 69 11.40 14.62 -14.14
CA ALA A 69 12.32 13.72 -14.83
C ALA A 69 11.53 12.84 -15.82
N PRO A 70 12.00 12.61 -17.06
CA PRO A 70 11.36 11.67 -17.98
C PRO A 70 11.23 10.27 -17.37
N GLY A 71 10.02 9.72 -17.39
CA GLY A 71 9.68 8.42 -16.78
C GLY A 71 9.37 8.48 -15.29
N SER A 72 9.29 9.69 -14.71
CA SER A 72 8.84 9.88 -13.34
C SER A 72 7.37 9.54 -13.17
N ALA A 73 6.51 9.76 -14.16
CA ALA A 73 5.09 9.36 -14.07
C ALA A 73 4.93 7.88 -13.71
N LEU A 74 5.62 7.00 -14.46
CA LEU A 74 5.62 5.57 -14.23
C LEU A 74 6.23 5.15 -12.89
N ALA A 75 7.33 5.80 -12.52
CA ALA A 75 8.08 5.47 -11.31
C ALA A 75 7.32 5.89 -10.04
N LEU A 76 6.65 7.05 -10.11
CA LEU A 76 6.06 7.74 -8.96
C LEU A 76 4.59 7.35 -8.72
N GLN A 77 3.88 6.92 -9.77
CA GLN A 77 2.46 6.55 -9.71
C GLN A 77 2.14 5.14 -10.24
N PRO A 78 2.89 4.09 -9.89
CA PRO A 78 2.59 2.73 -10.36
C PRO A 78 1.27 2.23 -9.76
N ALA A 79 0.55 1.35 -10.46
CA ALA A 79 -0.68 0.78 -9.93
C ALA A 79 -0.44 -0.14 -8.72
N PHE A 80 0.70 -0.84 -8.70
CA PHE A 80 1.14 -1.67 -7.60
C PHE A 80 2.27 -0.99 -6.84
N ALA A 81 2.06 -0.89 -5.52
CA ALA A 81 2.93 -0.21 -4.61
C ALA A 81 3.70 -1.22 -3.76
N TYR A 82 4.91 -0.85 -3.36
CA TYR A 82 5.77 -1.71 -2.56
C TYR A 82 5.54 -1.50 -1.06
N ASN A 83 5.59 -2.58 -0.26
CA ASN A 83 5.56 -2.54 1.21
C ASN A 83 6.86 -1.95 1.77
N ALA A 84 7.01 -0.63 1.66
CA ALA A 84 8.33 -0.01 1.64
C ALA A 84 9.04 0.06 2.99
N TYR A 85 8.30 0.04 4.10
CA TYR A 85 8.89 0.18 5.43
C TYR A 85 9.43 -1.13 5.99
N TYR A 86 8.77 -2.25 5.71
CA TYR A 86 9.12 -3.56 6.28
C TYR A 86 9.79 -4.51 5.27
N MET A 87 9.66 -4.23 3.97
CA MET A 87 10.36 -4.97 2.94
C MET A 87 11.47 -4.09 2.36
N GLY A 88 12.69 -4.63 2.21
CA GLY A 88 13.84 -3.92 1.66
C GLY A 88 14.40 -2.80 2.56
N GLY A 89 13.53 -2.19 3.37
CA GLY A 89 13.81 -1.14 4.32
C GLY A 89 13.64 0.23 3.71
N TRP A 90 12.84 1.07 4.37
CA TRP A 90 12.82 2.49 4.10
C TRP A 90 13.99 3.14 4.83
N TYR A 91 15.02 3.55 4.09
CA TYR A 91 16.23 4.07 4.71
C TYR A 91 16.05 5.52 5.15
N GLN A 92 16.34 5.77 6.41
CA GLN A 92 16.48 7.09 7.00
C GLN A 92 17.95 7.36 7.26
N SER A 93 18.39 8.57 6.99
CA SER A 93 19.77 8.98 7.25
C SER A 93 19.80 9.95 8.42
N SER A 94 20.58 9.61 9.45
CA SER A 94 20.83 10.48 10.59
C SER A 94 22.33 10.50 10.86
N ASN A 95 22.90 11.69 11.05
CA ASN A 95 24.33 11.89 11.31
C ASN A 95 25.26 11.18 10.29
N GLY A 96 24.88 11.16 9.01
CA GLY A 96 25.67 10.52 7.94
C GLY A 96 25.61 8.99 7.92
N VAL A 97 24.82 8.37 8.79
CA VAL A 97 24.57 6.92 8.79
C VAL A 97 23.16 6.66 8.30
N SER A 98 23.03 5.82 7.27
CA SER A 98 21.73 5.40 6.72
C SER A 98 21.34 4.03 7.27
N ALA A 99 20.17 3.93 7.86
CA ALA A 99 19.60 2.67 8.35
C ALA A 99 18.10 2.59 7.99
N PRO A 100 17.53 1.38 7.83
CA PRO A 100 16.08 1.23 7.72
C PRO A 100 15.35 1.82 8.93
N ALA A 101 14.21 2.47 8.72
CA ALA A 101 13.40 3.15 9.74
C ALA A 101 13.01 2.24 10.93
N PHE A 102 12.89 0.93 10.70
CA PHE A 102 12.54 -0.07 11.71
C PHE A 102 13.62 -1.15 11.88
N ALA A 103 14.88 -0.79 11.61
CA ALA A 103 15.99 -1.73 11.67
C ALA A 103 16.18 -2.35 13.06
N ASP A 104 15.92 -1.59 14.13
CA ASP A 104 16.16 -2.01 15.52
C ASP A 104 14.93 -1.71 16.40
N ALA A 105 13.75 -1.72 15.78
CA ALA A 105 12.51 -1.31 16.43
C ALA A 105 12.20 -2.20 17.65
N GLY A 106 11.66 -1.57 18.69
CA GLY A 106 11.23 -2.23 19.91
C GLY A 106 9.74 -2.54 19.91
N TRP A 107 9.34 -3.71 20.39
CA TRP A 107 7.94 -4.06 20.63
C TRP A 107 7.77 -4.77 21.97
N SER A 108 6.54 -4.79 22.47
CA SER A 108 6.17 -5.57 23.65
C SER A 108 5.51 -6.87 23.21
N THR A 109 5.98 -8.00 23.71
CA THR A 109 5.30 -9.28 23.54
C THR A 109 4.06 -9.37 24.44
N ALA A 110 3.25 -10.40 24.20
CA ALA A 110 2.00 -10.68 24.93
C ALA A 110 2.09 -10.67 26.45
N ASP A 111 3.23 -11.12 26.95
CA ASP A 111 3.60 -11.28 28.35
C ASP A 111 4.19 -10.00 28.95
N GLY A 112 4.27 -8.92 28.16
CA GLY A 112 4.80 -7.62 28.58
C GLY A 112 6.31 -7.49 28.51
N SER A 113 7.02 -8.49 27.98
CA SER A 113 8.47 -8.42 27.79
C SER A 113 8.82 -7.47 26.64
N ALA A 114 9.76 -6.56 26.85
CA ALA A 114 10.29 -5.70 25.79
C ALA A 114 11.26 -6.50 24.92
N VAL A 115 11.03 -6.50 23.61
CA VAL A 115 11.89 -7.15 22.62
C VAL A 115 12.34 -6.11 21.62
N THR A 116 13.64 -6.09 21.34
CA THR A 116 14.25 -5.29 20.27
C THR A 116 14.68 -6.22 19.16
N GLY A 117 14.40 -5.88 17.91
CA GLY A 117 14.73 -6.76 16.80
C GLY A 117 14.53 -6.14 15.43
N ARG A 118 15.01 -6.86 14.42
CA ARG A 118 14.95 -6.44 13.02
C ARG A 118 13.59 -6.78 12.43
N LEU A 119 12.70 -5.78 12.32
CA LEU A 119 11.40 -5.94 11.65
C LEU A 119 11.52 -5.89 10.13
N VAL A 120 12.62 -5.35 9.61
CA VAL A 120 12.82 -5.13 8.18
C VAL A 120 13.45 -6.33 7.50
N CYS A 121 12.72 -6.93 6.57
CA CYS A 121 13.22 -7.99 5.70
C CYS A 121 13.99 -7.39 4.52
N THR A 122 15.31 -7.35 4.60
CA THR A 122 16.15 -6.82 3.51
C THR A 122 16.47 -7.84 2.40
N ARG A 123 16.12 -9.12 2.61
CA ARG A 123 16.38 -10.23 1.68
C ARG A 123 15.21 -11.21 1.71
N LEU A 124 14.83 -11.77 0.55
CA LEU A 124 13.76 -12.76 0.45
C LEU A 124 14.02 -14.00 1.33
N ALA A 125 15.26 -14.47 1.37
CA ALA A 125 15.66 -15.61 2.20
C ALA A 125 15.50 -15.37 3.72
N ASN A 126 15.24 -14.13 4.15
CA ASN A 126 14.98 -13.79 5.54
C ASN A 126 13.47 -13.71 5.85
N ILE A 127 12.60 -13.99 4.88
CA ILE A 127 11.15 -14.03 5.06
C ILE A 127 10.77 -15.48 5.38
N SER A 128 10.20 -15.71 6.57
CA SER A 128 9.82 -17.04 7.02
C SER A 128 8.44 -17.47 6.50
N ARG A 129 7.51 -16.51 6.33
CA ARG A 129 6.14 -16.76 5.90
C ARG A 129 5.88 -16.22 4.49
N THR A 130 6.60 -16.77 3.53
CA THR A 130 6.63 -16.23 2.16
C THR A 130 5.25 -16.21 1.48
N SER A 131 4.36 -17.14 1.81
CA SER A 131 3.00 -17.21 1.28
C SER A 131 2.00 -16.25 1.94
N GLU A 132 2.34 -15.65 3.09
CA GLU A 132 1.43 -14.75 3.82
C GLU A 132 1.78 -13.29 3.58
N VAL A 133 3.08 -12.99 3.52
CA VAL A 133 3.59 -11.63 3.58
C VAL A 133 3.47 -10.92 2.23
N ILE A 134 2.79 -9.79 2.23
CA ILE A 134 2.54 -8.90 1.10
C ILE A 134 3.80 -8.10 0.80
N VAL A 135 4.25 -8.23 -0.44
CA VAL A 135 5.36 -7.45 -1.01
C VAL A 135 4.82 -6.29 -1.84
N PHE A 136 3.76 -6.53 -2.62
CA PHE A 136 3.08 -5.51 -3.40
C PHE A 136 1.58 -5.53 -3.19
N ALA A 137 0.95 -4.37 -3.27
CA ALA A 137 -0.50 -4.27 -3.37
C ALA A 137 -0.94 -3.02 -4.13
N SER A 138 -2.15 -3.02 -4.66
CA SER A 138 -2.72 -1.85 -5.30
C SER A 138 -2.86 -0.71 -4.29
N SER A 139 -2.26 0.46 -4.59
CA SER A 139 -2.25 1.61 -3.67
C SER A 139 -2.50 2.94 -4.36
N ALA A 140 -2.90 3.93 -3.56
CA ALA A 140 -2.87 5.34 -3.91
C ALA A 140 -2.52 6.21 -2.71
N LEU A 141 -2.04 7.44 -2.97
CA LEU A 141 -1.73 8.41 -1.94
C LEU A 141 -3.01 9.10 -1.50
N ARG A 142 -3.33 9.02 -0.20
CA ARG A 142 -4.54 9.64 0.36
C ARG A 142 -4.19 10.52 1.55
N ALA A 143 -4.89 11.64 1.66
CA ALA A 143 -4.89 12.48 2.86
C ALA A 143 -5.88 11.91 3.89
N PRO A 144 -5.88 12.41 5.14
CA PRO A 144 -6.89 12.00 6.12
C PRO A 144 -8.32 12.25 5.62
N GLY A 145 -9.19 11.24 5.73
CA GLY A 145 -10.55 11.29 5.20
C GLY A 145 -11.20 9.92 5.03
N ASN A 146 -12.48 9.92 4.61
CA ASN A 146 -13.27 8.71 4.40
C ASN A 146 -13.51 8.47 2.91
N TYR A 147 -13.11 7.31 2.40
CA TYR A 147 -13.13 6.97 0.98
C TYR A 147 -14.02 5.76 0.70
N ARG A 148 -15.08 5.97 -0.09
CA ARG A 148 -16.04 4.92 -0.49
C ARG A 148 -15.64 4.32 -1.83
N THR A 149 -15.78 3.00 -1.98
CA THR A 149 -15.65 2.30 -3.28
C THR A 149 -16.81 2.58 -4.21
N GLY A 150 -16.53 2.65 -5.52
CA GLY A 150 -17.52 2.49 -6.59
C GLY A 150 -18.45 3.67 -6.84
N MET A 151 -18.28 4.81 -6.16
CA MET A 151 -19.14 5.98 -6.35
C MET A 151 -18.45 7.20 -6.99
N ASN A 152 -17.12 7.22 -7.09
CA ASN A 152 -16.39 8.41 -7.54
C ASN A 152 -15.37 8.09 -8.66
N PRO A 153 -14.88 9.09 -9.42
CA PRO A 153 -13.66 9.01 -10.27
C PRO A 153 -12.40 8.56 -9.51
N GLU A 154 -12.54 8.31 -8.21
CA GLU A 154 -11.50 8.13 -7.21
C GLU A 154 -10.92 6.72 -7.14
N ASP A 155 -11.54 5.74 -7.80
CA ASP A 155 -10.94 4.42 -8.04
C ASP A 155 -10.09 4.40 -9.32
N ARG A 156 -10.17 5.47 -10.14
CA ARG A 156 -9.29 5.77 -11.28
C ARG A 156 -8.22 6.81 -10.93
N ILE A 157 -7.86 6.90 -9.66
CA ILE A 157 -6.79 7.81 -9.23
C ILE A 157 -5.42 7.30 -9.64
N PRO A 158 -4.44 8.21 -9.75
CA PRO A 158 -3.07 7.80 -9.88
C PRO A 158 -2.66 6.87 -8.73
N GLY A 159 -1.86 5.86 -9.07
CA GLY A 159 -1.32 4.95 -8.09
C GLY A 159 -0.32 5.63 -7.15
N ASN A 160 0.15 4.90 -6.16
CA ASN A 160 1.27 5.33 -5.34
C ASN A 160 2.35 4.27 -5.33
N SER A 161 3.58 4.73 -5.16
CA SER A 161 4.73 3.86 -5.33
C SER A 161 5.13 3.07 -4.06
N TRP A 162 4.62 3.48 -2.91
CA TRP A 162 4.68 2.73 -1.66
C TRP A 162 3.29 2.51 -1.07
N ILE A 163 3.20 1.47 -0.26
CA ILE A 163 2.03 1.18 0.57
C ILE A 163 2.51 0.84 1.97
N VAL A 164 1.67 1.16 2.96
CA VAL A 164 1.93 0.86 4.36
C VAL A 164 0.81 0.00 4.97
N PRO A 165 1.13 -0.82 6.00
CA PRO A 165 0.12 -1.48 6.82
C PRO A 165 -0.87 -0.51 7.48
N PRO A 166 -1.97 -1.01 8.05
CA PRO A 166 -2.93 -0.19 8.79
C PRO A 166 -2.29 0.48 10.01
N MET A 167 -1.28 -0.15 10.61
CA MET A 167 -0.44 0.42 11.68
C MET A 167 1.01 0.54 11.19
N LEU A 168 1.57 1.74 11.23
CA LEU A 168 2.98 2.01 10.97
C LEU A 168 3.64 2.40 12.29
N GLY A 169 4.47 1.51 12.86
CA GLY A 169 4.92 1.66 14.24
C GLY A 169 3.73 1.70 15.22
N ALA A 170 3.64 2.80 15.97
CA ALA A 170 2.52 3.10 16.87
C ALA A 170 1.43 3.97 16.21
N THR A 171 1.60 4.33 14.94
CA THR A 171 0.70 5.25 14.23
C THR A 171 -0.35 4.47 13.44
N ALA A 172 -1.63 4.68 13.75
CA ALA A 172 -2.73 4.21 12.92
C ALA A 172 -2.78 5.04 11.61
N VAL A 173 -2.63 4.37 10.48
CA VAL A 173 -2.62 5.00 9.15
C VAL A 173 -3.99 4.92 8.49
N TRP A 174 -4.58 3.74 8.45
CA TRP A 174 -5.87 3.52 7.81
C TRP A 174 -6.60 2.34 8.44
N GLU A 175 -7.93 2.35 8.36
CA GLU A 175 -8.80 1.33 8.94
C GLU A 175 -10.14 1.28 8.20
N PRO A 176 -10.90 0.18 8.29
CA PRO A 176 -12.31 0.16 7.92
C PRO A 176 -13.07 1.19 8.75
N PHE A 177 -13.83 2.05 8.08
CA PHE A 177 -14.61 3.08 8.76
C PHE A 177 -15.59 2.47 9.77
N MET A 178 -15.45 2.84 11.05
CA MET A 178 -16.33 2.41 12.14
C MET A 178 -17.53 3.35 12.29
N GLY A 179 -18.31 3.52 11.23
CA GLY A 179 -19.57 4.27 11.28
C GLY A 179 -20.78 3.36 11.44
N SER A 180 -21.87 3.89 11.99
CA SER A 180 -23.17 3.22 11.91
C SER A 180 -23.66 3.23 10.46
N GLN A 181 -23.68 2.07 9.79
CA GLN A 181 -24.50 1.93 8.59
C GLN A 181 -25.98 1.98 8.99
N GLN A 182 -26.72 2.93 8.41
CA GLN A 182 -28.17 2.92 8.50
C GLN A 182 -28.71 1.99 7.42
N SER A 183 -28.97 0.72 7.78
CA SER A 183 -29.74 -0.17 6.91
C SER A 183 -31.22 0.16 7.07
N ILE A 184 -31.86 0.67 6.02
CA ILE A 184 -33.33 0.75 5.96
C ILE A 184 -33.81 -0.62 5.45
N THR A 185 -34.17 -1.52 6.36
CA THR A 185 -34.96 -2.69 5.98
C THR A 185 -36.39 -2.22 5.76
N MET A 186 -36.78 -2.03 4.49
CA MET A 186 -38.18 -1.84 4.14
C MET A 186 -38.89 -3.19 4.33
N ALA A 187 -39.47 -3.40 5.51
CA ALA A 187 -40.47 -4.43 5.68
C ALA A 187 -41.78 -3.91 5.06
N GLU A 188 -42.23 -4.53 3.98
CA GLU A 188 -43.61 -4.38 3.52
C GLU A 188 -44.54 -4.88 4.63
N SER A 189 -45.21 -3.98 5.35
CA SER A 189 -46.46 -4.27 6.05
C SER A 189 -47.07 -3.00 6.64
N GLU A 190 -48.35 -2.79 6.34
CA GLU A 190 -49.21 -1.73 6.85
C GLU A 190 -49.17 -1.67 8.39
N GLY A 191 -48.59 -0.60 8.94
CA GLY A 191 -48.77 -0.22 10.34
C GLY A 191 -47.71 -0.65 11.36
N GLY A 192 -46.52 -1.09 10.94
CA GLY A 192 -45.40 -1.39 11.84
C GLY A 192 -44.43 -0.22 12.03
N THR A 193 -44.13 0.16 13.28
CA THR A 193 -43.05 1.10 13.61
C THR A 193 -41.73 0.63 13.01
N ALA A 194 -41.04 1.52 12.27
CA ALA A 194 -39.71 1.26 11.77
C ALA A 194 -38.77 0.92 12.94
N SER A 195 -38.28 -0.33 12.99
CA SER A 195 -37.31 -0.73 13.99
C SER A 195 -35.91 -0.33 13.52
N PHE A 196 -35.32 0.63 14.21
CA PHE A 196 -34.00 1.18 13.87
C PHE A 196 -32.90 0.31 14.49
N MET A 197 -32.33 -0.62 13.71
CA MET A 197 -31.10 -1.30 14.13
C MET A 197 -29.89 -0.39 13.88
N ARG A 198 -29.29 0.14 14.95
CA ARG A 198 -27.94 0.70 14.92
C ARG A 198 -26.94 -0.43 15.12
N GLN A 199 -26.34 -0.93 14.04
CA GLN A 199 -25.15 -1.77 14.18
C GLN A 199 -23.93 -0.85 14.39
N SER A 200 -23.37 -0.88 15.59
CA SER A 200 -22.12 -0.20 15.94
C SER A 200 -21.01 -1.26 16.00
N GLY A 201 -19.97 -1.08 15.19
CA GLY A 201 -18.83 -2.00 15.07
C GLY A 201 -18.06 -1.73 13.78
N MET A 202 -16.90 -2.38 13.58
CA MET A 202 -16.23 -2.47 12.27
C MET A 202 -17.23 -3.10 11.31
N THR A 203 -17.91 -2.28 10.52
CA THR A 203 -18.73 -2.75 9.42
C THR A 203 -17.81 -2.82 8.21
N ASP A 204 -17.88 -3.89 7.42
CA ASP A 204 -17.30 -3.93 6.08
C ASP A 204 -18.13 -3.01 5.16
N SER A 205 -18.22 -1.74 5.55
CA SER A 205 -19.06 -0.72 4.94
C SER A 205 -18.58 -0.34 3.55
N GLY A 206 -17.49 -0.95 3.10
CA GLY A 206 -16.75 -0.58 1.91
C GLY A 206 -16.18 0.83 1.99
N VAL A 207 -16.00 1.40 3.18
CA VAL A 207 -15.41 2.72 3.38
C VAL A 207 -14.05 2.59 4.07
N LEU A 208 -13.01 3.11 3.42
CA LEU A 208 -11.66 3.19 3.97
C LEU A 208 -11.50 4.53 4.69
N GLN A 209 -11.24 4.51 5.98
CA GLN A 209 -10.84 5.69 6.74
C GLN A 209 -9.33 5.79 6.71
N VAL A 210 -8.82 6.97 6.35
CA VAL A 210 -7.40 7.31 6.36
C VAL A 210 -7.19 8.35 7.46
N ASN A 211 -6.22 8.09 8.33
CA ASN A 211 -5.93 8.88 9.52
C ASN A 211 -4.70 9.75 9.32
N THR A 212 -3.75 9.33 8.47
CA THR A 212 -2.53 10.09 8.14
C THR A 212 -2.23 10.04 6.64
N VAL A 213 -1.54 11.06 6.12
CA VAL A 213 -1.22 11.11 4.69
C VAL A 213 -0.20 10.03 4.32
N GLN A 214 -0.63 8.99 3.62
CA GLN A 214 0.20 7.84 3.25
C GLN A 214 -0.30 7.14 1.98
N GLY A 215 0.53 6.23 1.46
CA GLY A 215 0.12 5.24 0.46
C GLY A 215 -0.74 4.17 1.11
N VAL A 216 -2.03 4.17 0.78
CA VAL A 216 -3.03 3.26 1.37
C VAL A 216 -3.57 2.28 0.33
N PRO A 217 -4.13 1.13 0.74
CA PRO A 217 -4.71 0.18 -0.21
C PRO A 217 -5.86 0.80 -1.02
N VAL A 218 -5.93 0.46 -2.31
CA VAL A 218 -7.04 0.86 -3.19
C VAL A 218 -7.67 -0.35 -3.87
N ARG A 219 -8.99 -0.31 -4.01
CA ARG A 219 -9.82 -1.42 -4.52
C ARG A 219 -10.02 -1.31 -6.04
N ARG A 220 -8.91 -1.41 -6.78
CA ARG A 220 -8.89 -1.19 -8.24
C ARG A 220 -9.49 -2.34 -9.04
N HIS A 221 -9.40 -3.58 -8.54
CA HIS A 221 -9.75 -4.78 -9.33
C HIS A 221 -10.98 -5.46 -8.72
N ASN A 222 -12.13 -5.35 -9.38
CA ASN A 222 -13.42 -5.92 -8.93
C ASN A 222 -13.79 -5.51 -7.49
N LEU A 223 -13.56 -4.25 -7.11
CA LEU A 223 -13.79 -3.72 -5.75
C LEU A 223 -12.95 -4.41 -4.66
N LEU A 224 -11.90 -5.14 -5.04
CA LEU A 224 -10.94 -5.78 -4.16
C LEU A 224 -9.53 -5.20 -4.38
N ILE A 225 -8.67 -5.43 -3.40
CA ILE A 225 -7.27 -5.00 -3.43
C ILE A 225 -6.46 -6.14 -4.00
N ALA A 226 -5.78 -5.91 -5.12
CA ALA A 226 -4.86 -6.90 -5.64
C ALA A 226 -3.56 -6.88 -4.85
N THR A 227 -3.09 -8.05 -4.43
CA THR A 227 -1.89 -8.24 -3.62
C THR A 227 -0.96 -9.25 -4.26
N VAL A 228 0.34 -9.11 -4.01
CA VAL A 228 1.39 -10.05 -4.39
C VAL A 228 2.16 -10.41 -3.13
N LYS A 229 2.26 -11.71 -2.85
CA LYS A 229 2.96 -12.28 -1.71
C LYS A 229 4.44 -12.51 -2.02
N ALA A 230 5.24 -12.79 -1.00
CA ALA A 230 6.69 -12.96 -1.15
C ALA A 230 7.09 -14.24 -1.90
N ASP A 231 6.22 -15.25 -1.96
CA ASP A 231 6.37 -16.42 -2.83
C ASP A 231 5.94 -16.17 -4.29
N GLY A 232 5.48 -14.96 -4.61
CA GLY A 232 5.01 -14.57 -5.93
C GLY A 232 3.53 -14.87 -6.20
N SER A 233 2.81 -15.51 -5.27
CA SER A 233 1.37 -15.73 -5.41
C SER A 233 0.60 -14.41 -5.41
N THR A 234 -0.49 -14.37 -6.18
CA THR A 234 -1.35 -13.18 -6.31
C THR A 234 -2.73 -13.46 -5.75
N GLU A 235 -3.28 -12.51 -5.00
CA GLU A 235 -4.58 -12.66 -4.35
C GLU A 235 -5.35 -11.34 -4.34
N SER A 236 -6.68 -11.42 -4.49
CA SER A 236 -7.59 -10.30 -4.24
C SER A 236 -8.05 -10.32 -2.79
N ALA A 237 -7.73 -9.26 -2.03
CA ALA A 237 -8.03 -9.13 -0.61
C ALA A 237 -9.08 -8.05 -0.33
N SER A 238 -9.88 -8.25 0.72
CA SER A 238 -10.72 -7.19 1.29
C SER A 238 -9.89 -6.29 2.21
N VAL A 239 -10.40 -5.09 2.53
CA VAL A 239 -9.76 -4.20 3.50
C VAL A 239 -9.64 -4.89 4.86
N GLY A 240 -10.66 -5.65 5.27
CA GLY A 240 -10.64 -6.43 6.52
C GLY A 240 -9.55 -7.49 6.56
N ALA A 241 -9.27 -8.17 5.44
CA ALA A 241 -8.17 -9.15 5.36
C ALA A 241 -6.79 -8.48 5.53
N LEU A 242 -6.66 -7.23 5.08
CA LEU A 242 -5.43 -6.45 5.24
C LEU A 242 -5.26 -5.84 6.63
N MET A 243 -6.24 -5.97 7.53
CA MET A 243 -6.08 -5.54 8.92
C MET A 243 -5.15 -6.44 9.73
N ASP A 244 -4.87 -7.65 9.23
CA ASP A 244 -3.95 -8.57 9.87
C ASP A 244 -2.49 -8.13 9.62
N MET A 245 -1.83 -7.62 10.67
CA MET A 245 -0.44 -7.17 10.60
C MET A 245 0.54 -8.26 10.16
N ARG A 246 0.19 -9.55 10.32
CA ARG A 246 0.97 -10.70 9.84
C ARG A 246 1.11 -10.71 8.32
N ALA A 247 0.13 -10.15 7.61
CA ALA A 247 0.19 -10.02 6.16
C ALA A 247 1.21 -8.96 5.70
N TRP A 248 1.68 -8.07 6.59
CA TRP A 248 2.56 -6.96 6.23
C TRP A 248 3.97 -7.10 6.77
N ILE A 249 4.13 -7.74 7.92
CA ILE A 249 5.40 -7.81 8.66
C ILE A 249 5.70 -9.27 8.96
N ASP A 250 6.79 -9.81 8.41
CA ASP A 250 7.17 -11.21 8.64
C ASP A 250 7.41 -11.53 10.12
N ALA A 251 7.88 -10.53 10.88
CA ALA A 251 8.11 -10.64 12.32
C ALA A 251 6.83 -10.49 13.18
N ALA A 252 5.68 -10.08 12.61
CA ALA A 252 4.46 -9.93 13.39
C ALA A 252 3.87 -11.30 13.75
N ASP A 253 3.70 -11.58 15.03
CA ASP A 253 3.11 -12.82 15.54
C ASP A 253 1.58 -12.76 15.65
N ARG A 254 1.00 -11.54 15.57
CA ARG A 254 -0.42 -11.26 15.83
C ARG A 254 -1.00 -10.23 14.87
N ALA A 255 -2.32 -10.19 14.81
CA ALA A 255 -3.05 -9.26 13.96
C ALA A 255 -2.99 -7.81 14.46
N ASP A 256 -2.80 -7.58 15.76
CA ASP A 256 -2.75 -6.26 16.42
C ASP A 256 -1.30 -5.77 16.68
N PHE A 257 -0.33 -6.27 15.93
CA PHE A 257 1.09 -5.97 16.13
C PHE A 257 1.41 -4.48 15.96
N SER A 258 2.06 -3.89 16.97
CA SER A 258 2.59 -2.52 16.98
C SER A 258 3.97 -2.49 17.61
N HIS A 259 4.74 -1.45 17.30
CA HIS A 259 6.12 -1.27 17.76
C HIS A 259 6.44 0.22 17.86
N ALA A 260 7.48 0.54 18.62
CA ALA A 260 8.05 1.89 18.64
C ALA A 260 8.91 2.12 17.40
N ASP A 261 8.85 3.35 16.89
CA ASP A 261 9.79 3.83 15.88
C ASP A 261 11.20 3.95 16.49
N ASN A 262 12.23 3.82 15.65
CA ASN A 262 13.64 3.98 16.05
C ASN A 262 14.00 5.43 16.43
#